data_AF-A0AAE1PIG4-F1
#
_entry.id   AF-A0AAE1PIG4-F1
#
_cell.length_a   1.000
_cell.length_b   1.000
_cell.length_c   1.000
_cell.angle_alpha   90.00
_cell.angle_beta   90.00
_cell.angle_gamma   90.00
#
_symmetry.space_group_name_H-M   'P 1'
#
loop_
_entity.id
_entity.type
_entity.pdbx_description
1 polymer ?
#
loop_
_entity_poly.entity_id
_entity_poly.type
_entity_poly.pdbx_seq_one_letter_code
_entity_poly.pdbx_strand_id
1 'polypeptide(L)'
;MAAKQEFIEEIVKSSSSAAEEDVVHIILSNEEGKETILDPQQPHQSSQDDSETPQDNELVFWVPALLNVGREQQRITVTQEELQRRVAPPECLSQTMLLSLLRLSKEKGRELKQTLAKSGIKKLTAKSAIISCFTKLTEAEAAQLAEDYFYLASRYLRLREINKELVASRGGWDSFQPQANATKELLQDILKEVEARDTNLTLMTHGFSPLIMRAVIDIITEIISFKEA
;
A
#
# COMPACT_ATOMS: atom_id res chain seq x y z
N MET A 1 4.46 33.14 -1.88
CA MET A 1 3.41 32.39 -1.15
C MET A 1 2.13 32.22 -1.98
N ALA A 2 1.64 33.24 -2.71
CA ALA A 2 0.42 33.16 -3.51
C ALA A 2 0.41 32.02 -4.57
N ALA A 3 1.49 31.86 -5.33
CA ALA A 3 1.59 30.83 -6.38
C ALA A 3 1.50 29.37 -5.87
N LYS A 4 1.82 29.13 -4.59
CA LYS A 4 1.71 27.79 -3.98
C LYS A 4 0.27 27.47 -3.55
N GLN A 5 -0.52 28.51 -3.29
CA GLN A 5 -1.94 28.39 -2.92
C GLN A 5 -2.80 28.13 -4.15
N GLU A 6 -2.51 28.82 -5.27
CA GLU A 6 -3.23 28.65 -6.55
C GLU A 6 -3.05 27.24 -7.14
N PHE A 7 -1.84 26.67 -7.04
CA PHE A 7 -1.58 25.30 -7.51
C PHE A 7 -2.38 24.23 -6.73
N ILE A 8 -2.59 24.44 -5.43
CA ILE A 8 -3.37 23.52 -4.59
C ILE A 8 -4.86 23.65 -4.89
N GLU A 9 -5.36 24.85 -5.17
CA GLU A 9 -6.77 25.07 -5.55
C GLU A 9 -7.11 24.50 -6.93
N GLU A 10 -6.17 24.50 -7.87
CA GLU A 10 -6.34 23.92 -9.20
C GLU A 10 -6.45 22.37 -9.16
N ILE A 11 -5.68 21.72 -8.28
CA ILE A 11 -5.75 20.26 -8.05
C ILE A 11 -7.10 19.85 -7.42
N VAL A 12 -7.65 20.67 -6.54
CA VAL A 12 -8.93 20.36 -5.88
C VAL A 12 -10.10 20.49 -6.84
N LYS A 13 -10.06 21.44 -7.78
CA LYS A 13 -11.14 21.68 -8.76
C LYS A 13 -11.26 20.61 -9.85
N SER A 14 -10.19 19.89 -10.18
CA SER A 14 -10.23 18.84 -11.22
C SER A 14 -10.82 17.50 -10.74
N SER A 15 -11.13 17.38 -9.44
CA SER A 15 -11.61 16.12 -8.83
C SER A 15 -13.13 15.90 -8.87
N SER A 16 -13.91 16.80 -9.47
CA SER A 16 -15.36 16.63 -9.59
C SER A 16 -15.80 16.25 -11.02
N SER A 17 -15.83 14.96 -11.32
CA SER A 17 -16.99 14.27 -11.94
C SER A 17 -16.55 12.95 -12.55
N ALA A 18 -17.09 11.85 -12.03
CA ALA A 18 -17.37 10.64 -12.78
C ALA A 18 -18.39 9.82 -11.98
N ALA A 19 -19.36 9.27 -12.70
CA ALA A 19 -20.60 8.71 -12.20
C ALA A 19 -20.42 7.60 -11.16
N GLU A 20 -21.31 7.60 -10.17
CA GLU A 20 -21.59 6.48 -9.28
C GLU A 20 -22.15 5.32 -10.12
N GLU A 21 -21.35 4.29 -10.34
CA GLU A 21 -21.85 2.97 -10.71
C GLU A 21 -21.28 1.92 -9.76
N ASP A 22 -22.20 1.34 -8.98
CA ASP A 22 -22.05 0.19 -8.10
C ASP A 22 -21.26 -0.94 -8.76
N VAL A 23 -20.12 -1.37 -8.19
CA VAL A 23 -19.80 -2.80 -8.06
C VAL A 23 -18.79 -3.02 -6.93
N VAL A 24 -19.28 -3.34 -5.73
CA VAL A 24 -18.50 -4.07 -4.72
C VAL A 24 -18.89 -5.53 -4.87
N HIS A 25 -18.00 -6.39 -5.37
CA HIS A 25 -18.17 -7.81 -5.15
C HIS A 25 -17.54 -8.13 -3.80
N ILE A 26 -18.37 -8.41 -2.80
CA ILE A 26 -17.94 -9.18 -1.64
C ILE A 26 -17.79 -10.61 -2.16
N ILE A 27 -16.57 -10.99 -2.56
CA ILE A 27 -16.30 -12.38 -2.90
C ILE A 27 -16.08 -13.08 -1.56
N LEU A 28 -17.08 -13.84 -1.14
CA LEU A 28 -16.84 -14.99 -0.28
C LEU A 28 -16.34 -16.08 -1.22
N SER A 29 -15.09 -16.48 -1.11
CA SER A 29 -14.47 -17.45 -2.01
C SER A 29 -15.19 -18.81 -1.90
N ASN A 30 -16.17 -19.06 -2.76
CA ASN A 30 -16.67 -20.40 -3.05
C ASN A 30 -15.99 -20.86 -4.35
N GLU A 31 -15.01 -21.75 -4.25
CA GLU A 31 -14.61 -22.53 -5.42
C GLU A 31 -15.67 -23.59 -5.71
N GLU A 32 -16.58 -23.28 -6.64
CA GLU A 32 -17.28 -24.30 -7.41
C GLU A 32 -17.24 -23.95 -8.89
N GLY A 33 -16.10 -24.27 -9.52
CA GLY A 33 -15.96 -24.40 -10.97
C GLY A 33 -15.93 -25.87 -11.37
N LYS A 34 -17.08 -26.55 -11.31
CA LYS A 34 -17.27 -27.84 -12.00
C LYS A 34 -17.36 -27.58 -13.51
N GLU A 35 -16.25 -27.71 -14.23
CA GLU A 35 -16.32 -28.15 -15.63
C GLU A 35 -16.38 -29.68 -15.64
N THR A 36 -17.60 -30.19 -15.79
CA THR A 36 -17.87 -31.58 -16.19
C THR A 36 -17.31 -31.85 -17.57
N ILE A 37 -16.24 -32.63 -17.65
CA ILE A 37 -15.97 -33.49 -18.80
C ILE A 37 -16.29 -34.91 -18.37
N LEU A 38 -17.34 -35.46 -18.99
CA LEU A 38 -17.74 -36.86 -18.88
C LEU A 38 -16.67 -37.75 -19.55
N ASP A 39 -16.14 -38.73 -18.82
CA ASP A 39 -15.83 -40.04 -19.42
C ASP A 39 -16.01 -41.15 -18.36
N PRO A 40 -16.66 -42.28 -18.67
CA PRO A 40 -17.03 -43.29 -17.69
C PRO A 40 -16.02 -44.45 -17.71
N GLN A 41 -15.40 -44.77 -16.57
CA GLN A 41 -15.31 -46.14 -16.07
C GLN A 41 -14.53 -46.29 -14.74
N GLN A 42 -15.20 -46.98 -13.81
CA GLN A 42 -14.72 -47.87 -12.74
C GLN A 42 -14.71 -47.41 -11.26
N PRO A 43 -15.00 -48.34 -10.32
CA PRO A 43 -15.72 -48.08 -9.07
C PRO A 43 -14.94 -48.39 -7.77
N HIS A 44 -15.55 -47.94 -6.66
CA HIS A 44 -15.27 -48.27 -5.23
C HIS A 44 -14.05 -47.55 -4.61
N GLN A 45 -14.05 -47.04 -3.38
CA GLN A 45 -14.84 -47.38 -2.19
C GLN A 45 -14.76 -46.21 -1.17
N SER A 46 -15.80 -46.11 -0.35
CA SER A 46 -16.03 -45.14 0.72
C SER A 46 -15.11 -45.30 1.94
N SER A 47 -14.63 -44.19 2.48
CA SER A 47 -14.44 -44.02 3.93
C SER A 47 -14.48 -42.53 4.27
N GLN A 48 -15.51 -42.17 5.05
CA GLN A 48 -15.71 -40.90 5.71
C GLN A 48 -14.57 -40.63 6.70
N ASP A 49 -14.05 -39.41 6.68
CA ASP A 49 -13.44 -38.81 7.87
C ASP A 49 -13.83 -37.33 7.88
N ASP A 50 -14.80 -37.02 8.74
CA ASP A 50 -15.31 -35.67 8.99
C ASP A 50 -14.27 -34.89 9.79
N SER A 51 -13.44 -34.11 9.10
CA SER A 51 -12.73 -32.99 9.72
C SER A 51 -12.94 -31.74 8.87
N GLU A 52 -14.16 -31.19 8.92
CA GLU A 52 -14.43 -29.81 8.48
C GLU A 52 -13.68 -28.86 9.43
N THR A 53 -12.43 -28.56 9.10
CA THR A 53 -11.80 -27.31 9.50
C THR A 53 -12.69 -26.16 9.01
N PRO A 54 -13.03 -25.16 9.85
CA PRO A 54 -13.84 -24.05 9.38
C PRO A 54 -13.10 -23.37 8.23
N GLN A 55 -13.70 -23.36 7.04
CA GLN A 55 -13.23 -22.57 5.91
C GLN A 55 -13.18 -21.10 6.34
N ASP A 56 -11.97 -20.58 6.54
CA ASP A 56 -11.74 -19.15 6.73
C ASP A 56 -12.08 -18.46 5.41
N ASN A 57 -13.32 -17.97 5.30
CA ASN A 57 -13.71 -17.04 4.25
C ASN A 57 -12.99 -15.72 4.50
N GLU A 58 -11.83 -15.54 3.86
CA GLU A 58 -11.05 -14.31 3.89
C GLU A 58 -11.89 -13.15 3.31
N LEU A 59 -12.15 -12.12 4.13
CA LEU A 59 -12.95 -10.97 3.70
C LEU A 59 -12.14 -10.08 2.76
N VAL A 60 -12.58 -9.96 1.50
CA VAL A 60 -11.94 -9.10 0.50
C VAL A 60 -12.92 -8.04 -0.02
N PHE A 61 -12.46 -6.79 -0.10
CA PHE A 61 -13.14 -5.70 -0.79
C PHE A 61 -12.38 -5.32 -2.06
N TRP A 62 -13.13 -5.08 -3.13
CA TRP A 62 -12.58 -4.49 -4.36
C TRP A 62 -12.97 -3.03 -4.43
N VAL A 63 -11.97 -2.15 -4.54
CA VAL A 63 -12.17 -0.70 -4.56
C VAL A 63 -11.62 -0.11 -5.87
N PRO A 64 -12.24 0.94 -6.43
CA PRO A 64 -11.65 1.67 -7.54
C PRO A 64 -10.30 2.26 -7.15
N ALA A 65 -9.27 2.09 -7.98
CA ALA A 65 -7.99 2.74 -7.79
C ALA A 65 -8.14 4.28 -7.78
N LEU A 66 -7.60 4.93 -6.75
CA LEU A 66 -7.54 6.38 -6.60
C LEU A 66 -6.39 6.98 -7.41
N LEU A 67 -5.24 6.29 -7.44
CA LEU A 67 -4.01 6.82 -8.05
C LEU A 67 -3.78 6.36 -9.50
N ASN A 68 -4.37 5.25 -9.93
CA ASN A 68 -4.19 4.76 -11.31
C ASN A 68 -5.08 5.54 -12.28
N VAL A 69 -4.45 6.11 -13.32
CA VAL A 69 -5.14 6.83 -14.39
C VAL A 69 -5.15 5.97 -15.66
N GLY A 70 -6.31 5.44 -16.04
CA GLY A 70 -6.46 4.56 -17.22
C GLY A 70 -7.92 4.24 -17.56
N ARG A 71 -8.19 3.76 -18.79
CA ARG A 71 -9.55 3.47 -19.31
C ARG A 71 -10.24 2.27 -18.66
N GLU A 72 -9.48 1.37 -18.03
CA GLU A 72 -10.02 0.35 -17.14
C GLU A 72 -9.75 0.81 -15.71
N GLN A 73 -10.79 1.09 -14.92
CA GLN A 73 -10.62 1.30 -13.48
C GLN A 73 -10.11 0.01 -12.88
N GLN A 74 -8.78 -0.09 -12.74
CA GLN A 74 -8.17 -1.21 -12.04
C GLN A 74 -8.76 -1.26 -10.65
N ARG A 75 -9.29 -2.44 -10.31
CA ARG A 75 -9.83 -2.70 -8.99
C ARG A 75 -8.69 -3.13 -8.09
N ILE A 76 -8.58 -2.47 -6.95
CA ILE A 76 -7.59 -2.76 -5.93
C ILE A 76 -8.26 -3.62 -4.86
N THR A 77 -7.56 -4.66 -4.45
CA THR A 77 -7.98 -5.54 -3.36
C THR A 77 -7.59 -4.91 -2.03
N VAL A 78 -8.56 -4.81 -1.13
CA VAL A 78 -8.38 -4.47 0.29
C VAL A 78 -8.76 -5.69 1.10
N THR A 79 -7.78 -6.25 1.80
CA THR A 79 -7.95 -7.50 2.55
C THR A 79 -8.48 -7.26 3.96
N GLN A 80 -8.92 -8.34 4.61
CA GLN A 80 -9.35 -8.32 6.00
C GLN A 80 -8.23 -7.85 6.92
N GLU A 81 -7.00 -8.25 6.65
CA GLU A 81 -5.81 -7.93 7.46
C GLU A 81 -5.47 -6.43 7.35
N GLU A 82 -5.61 -5.83 6.16
CA GLU A 82 -5.49 -4.37 6.03
C GLU A 82 -6.52 -3.68 6.93
N LEU A 83 -7.78 -4.10 6.86
CA LEU A 83 -8.84 -3.50 7.66
C LEU A 83 -8.62 -3.72 9.16
N GLN A 84 -8.13 -4.90 9.58
CA GLN A 84 -7.76 -5.18 10.97
C GLN A 84 -6.69 -4.23 11.47
N ARG A 85 -5.66 -3.97 10.66
CA ARG A 85 -4.59 -3.03 11.02
C ARG A 85 -5.11 -1.60 11.10
N ARG A 86 -5.98 -1.18 10.17
CA ARG A 86 -6.56 0.18 10.11
C ARG A 86 -7.45 0.51 11.32
N VAL A 87 -8.17 -0.48 11.87
CA VAL A 87 -9.03 -0.26 13.04
C VAL A 87 -8.26 -0.33 14.37
N ALA A 88 -7.02 -0.82 14.34
CA ALA A 88 -6.11 -0.82 15.47
C ALA A 88 -5.32 0.50 15.55
N PRO A 89 -4.62 0.76 16.68
CA PRO A 89 -3.64 1.83 16.73
C PRO A 89 -2.59 1.70 15.63
N PRO A 90 -2.10 2.82 15.05
CA PRO A 90 -2.31 4.19 15.53
C PRO A 90 -3.53 4.90 14.92
N GLU A 91 -4.09 4.44 13.80
CA GLU A 91 -5.15 5.16 13.09
C GLU A 91 -6.52 5.02 13.78
N CYS A 92 -6.81 3.82 14.32
CA CYS A 92 -8.08 3.49 14.93
C CYS A 92 -9.26 3.93 14.05
N LEU A 93 -9.34 3.54 12.78
CA LEU A 93 -10.31 4.13 11.86
C LEU A 93 -11.76 3.94 12.32
N SER A 94 -12.50 5.04 12.34
CA SER A 94 -13.95 5.06 12.50
C SER A 94 -14.65 4.48 11.26
N GLN A 95 -15.91 4.08 11.42
CA GLN A 95 -16.73 3.58 10.31
C GLN A 95 -16.75 4.54 9.11
N THR A 96 -16.86 5.84 9.35
CA THR A 96 -16.87 6.85 8.28
C THR A 96 -15.56 6.86 7.50
N MET A 97 -14.43 6.66 8.18
CA MET A 97 -13.13 6.60 7.52
C MET A 97 -12.94 5.28 6.77
N LEU A 98 -13.44 4.15 7.28
CA LEU A 98 -13.45 2.89 6.52
C LEU A 98 -14.30 2.98 5.26
N LEU A 99 -15.49 3.60 5.32
CA LEU A 99 -16.29 3.87 4.13
C LEU A 99 -15.51 4.73 3.13
N SER A 100 -14.80 5.76 3.61
CA SER A 100 -13.96 6.59 2.75
C SER A 100 -12.79 5.82 2.13
N LEU A 101 -12.09 4.96 2.90
CA LEU A 101 -11.00 4.11 2.41
C LEU A 101 -11.52 3.17 1.32
N LEU A 102 -12.65 2.51 1.59
CA LEU A 102 -13.29 1.56 0.70
C LEU A 102 -14.07 2.20 -0.47
N ARG A 103 -14.07 3.53 -0.57
CA ARG A 103 -14.80 4.29 -1.60
C ARG A 103 -16.31 3.99 -1.63
N LEU A 104 -16.89 3.76 -0.46
CA LEU A 104 -18.31 3.44 -0.28
C LEU A 104 -19.13 4.67 0.11
N SER A 105 -20.37 4.71 -0.37
CA SER A 105 -21.35 5.70 0.08
C SER A 105 -21.74 5.47 1.54
N LYS A 106 -22.30 6.51 2.18
CA LYS A 106 -22.72 6.45 3.60
C LYS A 106 -23.81 5.39 3.85
N GLU A 107 -24.61 5.07 2.85
CA GLU A 107 -25.74 4.14 2.92
C GLU A 107 -25.28 2.70 3.18
N LYS A 108 -24.11 2.33 2.63
CA LYS A 108 -23.48 1.02 2.85
C LYS A 108 -22.91 0.84 4.26
N GLY A 109 -22.97 1.86 5.11
CA GLY A 109 -22.43 1.81 6.47
C GLY A 109 -22.97 0.66 7.32
N ARG A 110 -24.28 0.39 7.25
CA ARG A 110 -24.89 -0.70 8.04
C ARG A 110 -24.40 -2.07 7.58
N GLU A 111 -24.36 -2.28 6.26
CA GLU A 111 -23.87 -3.50 5.63
C GLU A 111 -22.38 -3.73 5.96
N LEU A 112 -21.55 -2.70 5.78
CA LEU A 112 -20.12 -2.76 6.12
C LEU A 112 -19.92 -3.22 7.58
N LYS A 113 -20.64 -2.63 8.53
CA LYS A 113 -20.55 -3.03 9.95
C LYS A 113 -20.91 -4.50 10.17
N GLN A 114 -21.92 -5.02 9.48
CA GLN A 114 -22.32 -6.42 9.60
C GLN A 114 -21.26 -7.36 9.01
N THR A 115 -20.71 -7.02 7.85
CA THR A 115 -19.64 -7.78 7.17
C THR A 115 -18.36 -7.82 8.00
N LEU A 116 -17.95 -6.67 8.56
CA LEU A 116 -16.80 -6.57 9.47
C LEU A 116 -17.01 -7.40 10.74
N ALA A 117 -18.22 -7.36 11.34
CA ALA A 117 -18.52 -8.10 12.56
C ALA A 117 -18.47 -9.63 12.36
N LYS A 118 -18.89 -10.13 11.20
CA LYS A 118 -18.76 -11.56 10.82
C LYS A 118 -17.30 -11.99 10.71
N SER A 119 -16.43 -11.08 10.30
CA SER A 119 -15.00 -11.32 10.03
C SER A 119 -14.10 -10.93 11.22
N GLY A 120 -14.66 -10.89 12.43
CA GLY A 120 -13.90 -10.64 13.66
C GLY A 120 -13.71 -9.16 14.06
N ILE A 121 -13.99 -8.19 13.18
CA ILE A 121 -13.90 -6.75 13.49
C ILE A 121 -15.23 -6.29 14.09
N LYS A 122 -15.42 -6.57 15.39
CA LYS A 122 -16.71 -6.36 16.08
C LYS A 122 -16.92 -4.95 16.63
N LYS A 123 -15.84 -4.22 16.93
CA LYS A 123 -15.91 -2.91 17.59
C LYS A 123 -15.12 -1.87 16.81
N LEU A 124 -15.83 -0.96 16.16
CA LEU A 124 -15.25 0.25 15.59
C LEU A 124 -15.30 1.38 16.62
N THR A 125 -14.27 2.21 16.64
CA THR A 125 -14.30 3.45 17.43
C THR A 125 -15.24 4.49 16.80
N ALA A 126 -15.81 5.35 17.63
CA ALA A 126 -16.64 6.47 17.17
C ALA A 126 -15.82 7.55 16.46
N LYS A 127 -14.52 7.66 16.77
CA LYS A 127 -13.61 8.66 16.20
C LYS A 127 -12.27 8.03 15.88
N SER A 128 -11.74 8.36 14.70
CA SER A 128 -10.36 7.99 14.34
C SER A 128 -9.37 8.77 15.20
N ALA A 129 -8.25 8.13 15.55
CA ALA A 129 -7.23 8.73 16.39
C ALA A 129 -6.24 9.57 15.56
N ILE A 130 -5.70 8.98 14.49
CA ILE A 130 -4.78 9.65 13.57
C ILE A 130 -5.37 9.59 12.17
N ILE A 131 -5.38 10.74 11.47
CA ILE A 131 -5.78 10.84 10.07
C ILE A 131 -4.72 11.67 9.34
N SER A 132 -4.29 11.19 8.18
CA SER A 132 -3.43 11.93 7.24
C SER A 132 -3.98 11.82 5.82
N CYS A 133 -3.32 12.46 4.84
CA CYS A 133 -3.65 12.23 3.43
C CYS A 133 -3.50 10.76 3.01
N PHE A 134 -2.55 10.03 3.61
CA PHE A 134 -2.31 8.61 3.33
C PHE A 134 -3.39 7.68 3.90
N THR A 135 -4.19 8.14 4.87
CA THR A 135 -5.33 7.37 5.39
C THR A 135 -6.34 7.00 4.30
N LYS A 136 -6.38 7.76 3.19
CA LYS A 136 -7.24 7.46 2.06
C LYS A 136 -6.69 6.39 1.13
N LEU A 137 -5.38 6.16 1.12
CA LEU A 137 -4.75 5.18 0.24
C LEU A 137 -4.91 3.80 0.85
N THR A 138 -5.20 2.81 0.01
CA THR A 138 -5.02 1.39 0.36
C THR A 138 -3.53 1.05 0.49
N GLU A 139 -3.21 -0.08 1.11
CA GLU A 139 -1.82 -0.55 1.22
C GLU A 139 -1.16 -0.73 -0.15
N ALA A 140 -1.90 -1.25 -1.14
CA ALA A 140 -1.42 -1.41 -2.50
C ALA A 140 -1.12 -0.06 -3.19
N GLU A 141 -1.99 0.94 -3.02
CA GLU A 141 -1.76 2.29 -3.56
C GLU A 141 -0.57 2.97 -2.90
N ALA A 142 -0.40 2.78 -1.59
CA ALA A 142 0.74 3.32 -0.86
C ALA A 142 2.06 2.67 -1.33
N ALA A 143 2.05 1.38 -1.62
CA ALA A 143 3.19 0.67 -2.18
C ALA A 143 3.53 1.17 -3.59
N GLN A 144 2.53 1.23 -4.48
CA GLN A 144 2.71 1.74 -5.85
C GLN A 144 3.26 3.18 -5.83
N LEU A 145 2.76 4.03 -4.95
CA LEU A 145 3.24 5.41 -4.82
C LEU A 145 4.73 5.47 -4.43
N ALA A 146 5.18 4.59 -3.54
CA ALA A 146 6.59 4.54 -3.15
C ALA A 146 7.48 4.02 -4.29
N GLU A 147 7.03 3.02 -5.04
CA GLU A 147 7.71 2.50 -6.22
C GLU A 147 7.81 3.57 -7.33
N ASP A 148 6.71 4.26 -7.63
CA ASP A 148 6.67 5.34 -8.61
C ASP A 148 7.61 6.48 -8.21
N TYR A 149 7.64 6.84 -6.92
CA TYR A 149 8.59 7.83 -6.41
C TYR A 149 10.04 7.40 -6.65
N PHE A 150 10.40 6.16 -6.30
CA PHE A 150 11.75 5.65 -6.52
C PHE A 150 12.12 5.66 -8.01
N TYR A 151 11.23 5.17 -8.87
CA TYR A 151 11.43 5.13 -10.32
C TYR A 151 11.66 6.54 -10.89
N LEU A 152 10.80 7.49 -10.52
CA LEU A 152 10.92 8.86 -11.00
C LEU A 152 12.21 9.53 -10.47
N ALA A 153 12.52 9.31 -9.20
CA ALA A 153 13.67 9.93 -8.57
C ALA A 153 14.99 9.38 -9.17
N SER A 154 15.15 8.05 -9.26
CA SER A 154 16.34 7.42 -9.82
C SER A 154 16.58 7.79 -11.29
N ARG A 155 15.51 8.00 -12.06
CA ARG A 155 15.61 8.25 -13.50
C ARG A 155 15.71 9.72 -13.89
N TYR A 156 15.06 10.62 -13.15
CA TYR A 156 14.91 12.02 -13.58
C TYR A 156 15.61 13.02 -12.67
N LEU A 157 16.04 12.62 -11.46
CA LEU A 157 16.94 13.47 -10.69
C LEU A 157 18.35 13.42 -11.27
N ARG A 158 19.07 14.53 -11.10
CA ARG A 158 20.44 14.67 -11.59
C ARG A 158 21.46 14.05 -10.63
N LEU A 159 21.24 12.78 -10.26
CA LEU A 159 22.02 12.09 -9.22
C LEU A 159 23.53 12.13 -9.50
N ARG A 160 23.90 11.99 -10.78
CA ARG A 160 25.31 12.06 -11.22
C ARG A 160 25.91 13.46 -11.07
N GLU A 161 25.17 14.51 -11.40
CA GLU A 161 25.66 15.90 -11.22
C GLU A 161 25.88 16.20 -9.74
N ILE A 162 24.94 15.78 -8.89
CA ILE A 162 25.03 15.90 -7.44
C ILE A 162 26.26 15.16 -6.91
N ASN A 163 26.50 13.92 -7.36
CA ASN A 163 27.69 13.16 -6.99
C ASN A 163 28.98 13.90 -7.38
N LYS A 164 29.09 14.39 -8.62
CA LYS A 164 30.29 15.11 -9.09
C LYS A 164 30.60 16.33 -8.22
N GLU A 165 29.58 17.12 -7.89
CA GLU A 165 29.73 18.29 -7.02
C GLU A 165 30.18 17.90 -5.60
N LEU A 166 29.58 16.83 -5.04
CA LEU A 166 29.98 16.31 -3.73
C LEU A 166 31.43 15.83 -3.73
N VAL A 167 31.83 15.03 -4.71
CA VAL A 167 33.20 14.50 -4.83
C VAL A 167 34.21 15.63 -5.00
N ALA A 168 33.92 16.61 -5.87
CA ALA A 168 34.78 17.77 -6.08
C ALA A 168 34.96 18.60 -4.80
N SER A 169 33.88 18.84 -4.05
CA SER A 169 33.92 19.58 -2.79
C SER A 169 34.71 18.87 -1.66
N ARG A 170 34.94 17.55 -1.81
CA ARG A 170 35.61 16.69 -0.83
C ARG A 170 37.06 16.37 -1.19
N GLY A 171 37.62 17.02 -2.21
CA GLY A 171 39.02 16.81 -2.62
C GLY A 171 39.22 15.54 -3.47
N GLY A 172 38.19 15.14 -4.23
CA GLY A 172 38.26 14.00 -5.15
C GLY A 172 37.76 12.68 -4.56
N TRP A 173 37.65 11.67 -5.42
CA TRP A 173 37.04 10.38 -5.07
C TRP A 173 37.79 9.67 -3.95
N ASP A 174 39.12 9.64 -3.98
CA ASP A 174 39.92 8.92 -2.99
C ASP A 174 39.74 9.48 -1.56
N SER A 175 39.55 10.79 -1.44
CA SER A 175 39.26 11.47 -0.18
C SER A 175 37.82 11.25 0.29
N PHE A 176 36.88 11.15 -0.65
CA PHE A 176 35.44 11.00 -0.38
C PHE A 176 35.03 9.54 -0.09
N GLN A 177 35.62 8.58 -0.78
CA GLN A 177 35.20 7.17 -0.80
C GLN A 177 35.11 6.53 0.60
N PRO A 178 36.06 6.74 1.54
CA PRO A 178 35.95 6.16 2.88
C PRO A 178 34.70 6.64 3.62
N GLN A 179 34.39 7.94 3.52
CA GLN A 179 33.19 8.52 4.12
C GLN A 179 31.92 8.01 3.45
N ALA A 180 31.93 7.90 2.12
CA ALA A 180 30.79 7.38 1.35
C ALA A 180 30.46 5.94 1.75
N ASN A 181 31.46 5.07 1.86
CA ASN A 181 31.28 3.68 2.27
C ASN A 181 30.74 3.57 3.70
N ALA A 182 31.32 4.30 4.65
CA ALA A 182 30.85 4.30 6.04
C ALA A 182 29.40 4.83 6.15
N THR A 183 29.05 5.84 5.37
CA THR A 183 27.69 6.38 5.33
C THR A 183 26.71 5.36 4.73
N LYS A 184 27.10 4.69 3.64
CA LYS A 184 26.30 3.63 3.02
C LYS A 184 26.01 2.49 4.00
N GLU A 185 27.03 2.01 4.70
CA GLU A 185 26.87 0.95 5.72
C GLU A 185 25.90 1.37 6.81
N LEU A 186 26.07 2.58 7.37
CA LEU A 186 25.15 3.11 8.37
C LEU A 186 23.70 3.22 7.86
N LEU A 187 23.50 3.72 6.64
CA LEU A 187 22.16 3.83 6.07
C LEU A 187 21.52 2.46 5.86
N GLN A 188 22.29 1.46 5.42
CA GLN A 188 21.81 0.09 5.26
C GLN A 188 21.45 -0.56 6.61
N ASP A 189 22.25 -0.31 7.65
CA ASP A 189 21.97 -0.78 9.00
C ASP A 189 20.69 -0.15 9.54
N ILE A 190 20.50 1.18 9.39
CA ILE A 190 19.25 1.86 9.76
C ILE A 190 18.06 1.24 9.03
N LEU A 191 18.19 1.01 7.72
CA LEU A 191 17.13 0.43 6.90
C LEU A 191 16.73 -0.96 7.39
N LYS A 192 17.73 -1.79 7.72
CA LYS A 192 17.52 -3.13 8.25
C LYS A 192 16.82 -3.08 9.61
N GLU A 193 17.23 -2.16 10.49
CA GLU A 193 16.61 -2.00 11.80
C GLU A 193 15.16 -1.50 11.71
N VAL A 194 14.85 -0.66 10.72
CA VAL A 194 13.47 -0.22 10.41
C VAL A 194 12.65 -1.41 9.94
N GLU A 195 13.08 -2.14 8.90
CA GLU A 195 12.31 -3.27 8.35
C GLU A 195 12.16 -4.44 9.32
N ALA A 196 13.09 -4.61 10.26
CA ALA A 196 13.00 -5.62 11.31
C ALA A 196 11.92 -5.32 12.37
N ARG A 197 11.58 -4.03 12.58
CA ARG A 197 10.63 -3.59 13.62
C ARG A 197 9.29 -3.20 13.03
N ASP A 198 9.32 -2.53 11.90
CA ASP A 198 8.17 -2.07 11.16
C ASP A 198 8.12 -2.84 9.84
N THR A 199 7.30 -3.88 9.78
CA THR A 199 6.92 -4.46 8.49
C THR A 199 6.21 -3.40 7.65
N ASN A 200 6.24 -3.54 6.31
CA ASN A 200 5.62 -2.60 5.37
C ASN A 200 4.25 -2.09 5.85
N LEU A 201 3.47 -2.96 6.50
CA LEU A 201 2.08 -2.72 6.82
C LEU A 201 1.84 -2.35 8.29
N THR A 202 2.83 -2.34 9.19
CA THR A 202 2.55 -2.28 10.64
C THR A 202 2.42 -0.89 11.26
N LEU A 203 2.95 0.22 10.73
CA LEU A 203 2.81 1.49 11.45
C LEU A 203 2.85 2.77 10.59
N MET A 204 2.14 3.75 11.13
CA MET A 204 1.92 5.15 10.75
C MET A 204 1.17 5.45 9.46
N THR A 205 1.28 4.64 8.40
CA THR A 205 0.52 4.77 7.15
C THR A 205 0.66 3.49 6.30
N HIS A 206 0.24 2.34 6.84
CA HIS A 206 0.28 0.99 6.26
C HIS A 206 0.81 0.91 4.81
N GLY A 207 2.12 0.73 4.65
CA GLY A 207 2.81 0.59 3.36
C GLY A 207 3.83 1.69 3.11
N PHE A 208 3.46 2.96 3.31
CA PHE A 208 4.28 4.06 2.79
C PHE A 208 5.59 4.27 3.56
N SER A 209 5.62 4.08 4.88
CA SER A 209 6.78 4.48 5.70
C SER A 209 8.05 3.65 5.43
N PRO A 210 8.05 2.30 5.53
CA PRO A 210 9.27 1.53 5.24
C PRO A 210 9.67 1.60 3.75
N LEU A 211 8.69 1.58 2.84
CA LEU A 211 8.94 1.62 1.40
C LEU A 211 9.54 2.95 0.95
N ILE A 212 9.03 4.09 1.44
CA ILE A 212 9.59 5.40 1.08
C ILE A 212 10.98 5.59 1.72
N MET A 213 11.19 5.07 2.94
CA MET A 213 12.52 5.11 3.56
C MET A 213 13.53 4.31 2.76
N ARG A 214 13.15 3.12 2.26
CA ARG A 214 13.98 2.35 1.34
C ARG A 214 14.28 3.14 0.07
N ALA A 215 13.26 3.64 -0.61
CA ALA A 215 13.44 4.42 -1.84
C ALA A 215 14.41 5.59 -1.63
N VAL A 216 14.25 6.37 -0.56
CA VAL A 216 15.13 7.51 -0.24
C VAL A 216 16.56 7.05 0.04
N ILE A 217 16.74 6.01 0.85
CA ILE A 217 18.07 5.49 1.19
C ILE A 217 18.78 4.91 -0.05
N ASP A 218 18.05 4.23 -0.92
CA ASP A 218 18.60 3.70 -2.18
C ASP A 218 19.05 4.84 -3.10
N ILE A 219 18.25 5.90 -3.24
CA ILE A 219 18.63 7.10 -4.01
C ILE A 219 19.89 7.76 -3.43
N ILE A 220 19.96 7.94 -2.10
CA ILE A 220 21.14 8.52 -1.44
C ILE A 220 22.36 7.62 -1.65
N THR A 221 22.18 6.31 -1.50
CA THR A 221 23.23 5.31 -1.71
C THR A 221 23.75 5.36 -3.14
N GLU A 222 22.87 5.53 -4.12
CA GLU A 222 23.23 5.71 -5.53
C GLU A 222 24.09 6.97 -5.71
N ILE A 223 23.66 8.11 -5.16
CA ILE A 223 24.41 9.38 -5.21
C ILE A 223 25.82 9.20 -4.66
N ILE A 224 26.01 8.54 -3.51
CA ILE A 224 27.33 8.47 -2.87
C ILE A 224 28.21 7.33 -3.40
N SER A 225 27.65 6.38 -4.14
CA SER A 225 28.39 5.20 -4.64
C SER A 225 28.88 5.35 -6.10
N PHE A 226 28.50 6.41 -6.81
CA PHE A 226 28.97 6.64 -8.17
C PHE A 226 30.49 6.85 -8.20
N LYS A 227 31.20 5.90 -8.82
CA LYS A 227 32.57 6.08 -9.27
C LYS A 227 32.55 6.38 -10.77
N GLU A 228 33.03 7.56 -11.18
CA GLU A 228 33.31 7.79 -12.60
C GLU A 228 34.43 6.84 -13.04
N ALA A 229 34.17 6.10 -14.12
CA ALA A 229 35.15 5.21 -14.74
C ALA A 229 36.19 6.00 -15.54
#